data_AF-A0ABD6DCD1-F1
#
_entry.id   AF-A0ABD6DCD1-F1
#
_cell.length_a   1.000
_cell.length_b   1.000
_cell.length_c   1.000
_cell.angle_alpha   90.00
_cell.angle_beta   90.00
_cell.angle_gamma   90.00
#
_symmetry.space_group_name_H-M   'P 1'
#
loop_
_entity.id
_entity.type
_entity.pdbx_description
1 polymer ?
#
loop_
_entity_poly.entity_id
_entity_poly.type
_entity_poly.pdbx_seq_one_letter_code
_entity_poly.pdbx_strand_id
1 'polypeptide(L)'
;MVDYYDGILVAIVGCILAGVVVSVLTGIGVQSGLFAGTLVATLFVYDAIIRHPPLPPTEPALVVPLVVWHAGVLLLAVAVTPG
;
A
#
# COMPACT_ATOMS: atom_id res chain seq x y z
N MET A 1 -13.36 -13.05 -15.45
CA MET A 1 -12.24 -13.67 -14.72
C MET A 1 -11.46 -12.53 -14.10
N VAL A 2 -11.18 -12.59 -12.80
CA VAL A 2 -10.33 -11.59 -12.14
C VAL A 2 -8.91 -12.09 -12.32
N ASP A 3 -8.07 -11.31 -13.01
CA ASP A 3 -6.68 -11.69 -13.22
C ASP A 3 -5.89 -11.50 -11.92
N TYR A 4 -4.72 -12.14 -11.81
CA TYR A 4 -3.90 -12.11 -10.59
C TYR A 4 -3.63 -10.67 -10.10
N TYR A 5 -3.25 -9.78 -11.03
CA TYR A 5 -2.96 -8.38 -10.71
C TYR A 5 -4.22 -7.57 -10.35
N ASP A 6 -5.38 -7.92 -10.91
CA ASP A 6 -6.66 -7.33 -10.49
C ASP A 6 -6.97 -7.70 -9.04
N GLY A 7 -6.73 -8.96 -8.66
CA GLY A 7 -6.87 -9.43 -7.28
C GLY A 7 -5.94 -8.69 -6.31
N ILE A 8 -4.68 -8.46 -6.71
CA ILE A 8 -3.73 -7.66 -5.93
C ILE A 8 -4.21 -6.21 -5.77
N LEU A 9 -4.70 -5.57 -6.83
CA LEU A 9 -5.21 -4.20 -6.76
C LEU A 9 -6.41 -4.09 -5.81
N VAL A 10 -7.35 -5.04 -5.88
CA VAL A 10 -8.49 -5.12 -4.95
C VAL A 10 -8.00 -5.30 -3.52
N ALA A 11 -7.00 -6.15 -3.27
CA ALA A 11 -6.45 -6.34 -1.94
C ALA A 11 -5.80 -5.06 -1.38
N ILE A 12 -5.00 -4.36 -2.19
CA ILE A 12 -4.37 -3.09 -1.82
C ILE A 12 -5.43 -2.05 -1.45
N VAL A 13 -6.40 -1.82 -2.33
CA VAL A 13 -7.51 -0.87 -2.08
C VAL A 13 -8.30 -1.30 -0.84
N GLY A 14 -8.55 -2.59 -0.68
CA GLY A 14 -9.23 -3.16 0.47
C GLY A 14 -8.52 -2.86 1.79
N CYS A 15 -7.20 -3.03 1.87
CA CYS A 15 -6.42 -2.71 3.07
C CYS A 15 -6.46 -1.22 3.42
N ILE A 16 -6.34 -0.35 2.41
CA ILE A 16 -6.39 1.10 2.58
C ILE A 16 -7.77 1.54 3.09
N LEU A 17 -8.84 1.07 2.44
CA LEU A 17 -10.22 1.38 2.84
C LEU A 17 -10.54 0.80 4.22
N ALA A 18 -10.09 -0.42 4.53
CA ALA A 18 -10.24 -1.01 5.85
C ALA A 18 -9.59 -0.15 6.93
N GLY A 19 -8.40 0.39 6.67
CA GLY A 19 -7.73 1.36 7.56
C GLY A 19 -8.59 2.60 7.83
N VAL A 20 -9.19 3.18 6.79
CA VAL A 20 -10.11 4.33 6.92
C VAL A 20 -11.36 3.95 7.72
N VAL A 21 -11.97 2.80 7.43
CA VAL A 21 -13.15 2.32 8.16
C VAL A 21 -12.82 2.11 9.63
N VAL A 22 -11.68 1.49 9.96
CA VAL A 22 -11.21 1.32 11.33
C VAL A 22 -11.00 2.67 12.02
N SER A 23 -10.42 3.66 11.32
CA SER A 23 -10.30 5.03 11.84
C SER A 23 -11.65 5.62 12.22
N VAL A 24 -12.65 5.52 11.35
CA VAL A 24 -14.00 6.04 11.62
C VAL A 24 -14.66 5.30 12.80
N LEU A 25 -14.54 3.98 12.86
CA LEU A 25 -15.17 3.16 13.90
C LEU A 25 -14.53 3.34 15.28
N THR A 26 -13.23 3.65 15.35
CA THR A 26 -12.48 3.73 16.61
C THR A 26 -12.18 5.17 17.04
N GLY A 27 -12.38 6.15 16.15
CA GLY A 27 -12.08 7.56 16.43
C GLY A 27 -10.59 7.90 16.38
N ILE A 28 -9.71 6.98 15.96
CA ILE A 28 -8.31 7.32 15.69
C ILE A 28 -8.22 8.22 14.45
N GLY A 29 -7.21 9.09 14.39
CA GLY A 29 -7.01 9.98 13.24
C GLY A 29 -7.04 9.22 11.91
N VAL A 30 -7.70 9.77 10.90
CA VAL A 30 -7.81 9.15 9.56
C VAL A 30 -6.43 8.85 8.97
N GLN A 31 -5.46 9.73 9.20
CA GLN A 31 -4.07 9.54 8.79
C GLN A 31 -3.45 8.28 9.42
N SER A 32 -3.76 7.98 10.68
CA SER A 32 -3.26 6.80 11.38
C SER A 32 -3.81 5.49 10.80
N GLY A 33 -5.11 5.43 10.54
CA GLY A 33 -5.70 4.26 9.89
C GLY A 33 -5.26 4.11 8.44
N LEU A 34 -5.15 5.21 7.70
CA LEU A 34 -4.63 5.20 6.33
C LEU A 34 -3.18 4.70 6.29
N PHE A 35 -2.34 5.16 7.22
CA PHE A 35 -0.96 4.70 7.36
C PHE A 35 -0.91 3.19 7.66
N ALA A 36 -1.68 2.73 8.65
CA ALA A 36 -1.74 1.31 9.00
C ALA A 36 -2.24 0.44 7.83
N GLY A 37 -3.30 0.87 7.13
CA GLY A 37 -3.83 0.18 5.96
C GLY A 37 -2.81 0.09 4.82
N THR A 38 -2.06 1.17 4.59
CA THR A 38 -0.99 1.22 3.58
C THR A 38 0.21 0.33 3.96
N LEU A 39 0.56 0.23 5.25
CA LEU A 39 1.59 -0.71 5.71
C LEU A 39 1.20 -2.16 5.42
N VAL A 40 -0.06 -2.54 5.69
CA VAL A 40 -0.55 -3.88 5.35
C VAL A 40 -0.57 -4.08 3.83
N ALA A 41 -1.00 -3.08 3.06
CA ALA A 41 -1.00 -3.12 1.60
C ALA A 41 0.40 -3.34 0.99
N THR A 42 1.45 -2.91 1.71
CA THR A 42 2.85 -3.10 1.27
C THR A 42 3.22 -4.58 1.10
N LEU A 43 2.56 -5.49 1.84
CA LEU A 43 2.75 -6.93 1.65
C LEU A 43 2.32 -7.40 0.26
N PHE A 44 1.22 -6.88 -0.26
CA PHE A 44 0.72 -7.20 -1.59
C PHE A 44 1.58 -6.56 -2.68
N VAL A 45 2.09 -5.34 -2.45
CA VAL A 45 3.06 -4.70 -3.35
C VAL A 45 4.35 -5.50 -3.42
N TYR A 46 4.85 -5.98 -2.28
CA TYR A 46 6.02 -6.85 -2.24
C TYR A 46 5.78 -8.17 -2.99
N ASP A 47 4.63 -8.81 -2.79
CA ASP A 47 4.29 -10.04 -3.50
C ASP A 47 4.21 -9.82 -5.02
N ALA A 48 3.60 -8.72 -5.46
CA ALA A 48 3.46 -8.39 -6.87
C ALA A 48 4.76 -7.93 -7.55
N ILE A 49 5.67 -7.24 -6.84
CA ILE A 49 6.90 -6.69 -7.44
C ILE A 49 8.09 -7.64 -7.27
N ILE A 50 8.15 -8.43 -6.20
CA ILE A 50 9.34 -9.26 -5.88
C ILE A 50 9.09 -10.74 -6.11
N ARG A 51 7.91 -11.26 -5.76
CA ARG A 51 7.61 -12.70 -5.88
C ARG A 51 7.01 -13.05 -7.24
N HIS A 52 6.12 -12.21 -7.74
CA HIS A 52 5.42 -12.41 -9.01
C HIS A 52 5.54 -11.17 -9.91
N PRO A 53 6.76 -10.74 -10.26
CA PRO A 53 6.98 -9.50 -10.99
C PRO A 53 6.32 -9.55 -12.38
N PRO A 54 5.61 -8.48 -12.79
CA PRO A 54 4.98 -8.42 -14.12
C PRO A 54 5.99 -8.25 -15.26
N LEU A 55 7.22 -7.86 -14.93
CA LEU A 55 8.33 -7.63 -15.85
C LEU A 55 9.58 -8.34 -15.33
N PRO A 56 10.59 -8.60 -16.17
CA PRO A 56 11.88 -9.12 -15.70
C PRO A 56 12.45 -8.27 -14.54
N PRO A 57 13.05 -8.88 -13.50
CA PRO A 57 13.54 -8.16 -12.32
C PRO A 57 14.61 -7.10 -12.59
N THR A 58 15.28 -7.19 -13.75
CA THR A 58 16.30 -6.24 -14.19
C THR A 58 15.73 -5.04 -14.95
N GLU A 59 14.42 -5.00 -15.19
CA GLU A 59 13.77 -3.89 -15.87
C GLU A 59 13.74 -2.64 -14.97
N PRO A 60 14.36 -1.52 -15.38
CA PRO A 60 14.37 -0.27 -14.61
C PRO A 60 12.96 0.26 -14.31
N ALA A 61 11.98 -0.11 -15.15
CA ALA A 61 10.59 0.30 -15.01
C ALA A 61 9.95 -0.14 -13.69
N LEU A 62 10.42 -1.24 -13.06
CA LEU A 62 9.90 -1.70 -11.77
C LEU A 62 10.34 -0.82 -10.58
N VAL A 63 11.38 -0.01 -10.75
CA VAL A 63 11.91 0.87 -9.68
C VAL A 63 10.96 2.03 -9.39
N VAL A 64 10.38 2.62 -10.43
CA VAL A 64 9.50 3.80 -10.31
C VAL A 64 8.30 3.55 -9.38
N PRO A 65 7.45 2.52 -9.58
CA PRO A 65 6.31 2.27 -8.71
C PRO A 65 6.74 1.95 -7.28
N LEU A 66 7.87 1.26 -7.10
CA LEU A 66 8.41 0.95 -5.78
C LEU A 66 8.80 2.24 -5.02
N VAL A 67 9.51 3.16 -5.68
CA VAL A 67 9.92 4.45 -5.10
C VAL A 67 8.69 5.29 -4.76
N VAL A 68 7.72 5.40 -5.68
CA VAL A 68 6.48 6.16 -5.46
C VAL A 68 5.71 5.60 -4.27
N TRP A 69 5.57 4.28 -4.18
CA TRP A 69 4.91 3.63 -3.05
C TRP A 69 5.58 3.98 -1.72
N HIS A 70 6.89 3.77 -1.61
CA HIS A 70 7.63 4.01 -0.36
C HIS A 70 7.68 5.49 0.02
N ALA A 71 7.79 6.39 -0.95
CA ALA A 71 7.70 7.83 -0.71
C ALA A 71 6.33 8.19 -0.11
N GLY A 72 5.24 7.62 -0.62
CA GLY A 72 3.90 7.77 -0.05
C GLY A 72 3.80 7.23 1.39
N VAL A 73 4.35 6.05 1.67
CA VAL A 73 4.40 5.48 3.03
C VAL A 73 5.16 6.40 3.98
N LEU A 74 6.33 6.92 3.56
CA LEU A 74 7.13 7.82 4.38
C LEU A 74 6.41 9.13 4.66
N LEU A 75 5.72 9.70 3.67
CA LEU A 75 4.91 10.91 3.87
C LEU A 75 3.78 10.67 4.87
N LEU A 76 3.11 9.52 4.81
CA LEU A 76 2.09 9.15 5.79
C LEU A 76 2.69 8.94 7.19
N ALA A 77 3.89 8.37 7.28
CA ALA A 77 4.60 8.22 8.55
C ALA A 77 4.92 9.58 9.19
N VAL A 78 5.38 10.56 8.41
CA VAL A 78 5.61 11.93 8.90
C VAL A 78 4.29 12.61 9.27
N ALA A 79 3.22 12.38 8.52
CA ALA A 79 1.92 12.96 8.82
C ALA A 79 1.30 12.43 10.12
N VAL A 80 1.63 11.20 10.54
CA VAL A 80 1.06 10.58 11.74
C VAL A 80 1.85 10.88 13.02
N THR A 81 3.10 11.37 12.92
CA THR A 81 3.88 11.71 14.12
C THR A 81 3.29 12.95 14.80
N PRO A 82 3.01 12.90 16.12
CA PRO A 82 2.61 14.09 16.87
C PRO A 82 3.79 15.08 16.87
N GLY A 83 3.58 16.26 16.30
CA GLY A 83 4.49 17.41 16.44
C GLY A 83 4.30 18.11 17.77
#